data_AF-A0A831K1B7-F1
#
_entry.id   AF-A0A831K1B7-F1
#
_cell.length_a   1.000
_cell.length_b   1.000
_cell.length_c   1.000
_cell.angle_alpha   90.00
_cell.angle_beta   90.00
_cell.angle_gamma   90.00
#
_symmetry.space_group_name_H-M   'P 1'
#
loop_
_entity.id
_entity.type
_entity.pdbx_description
1 polymer ?
#
loop_
_entity_poly.entity_id
_entity_poly.type
_entity_poly.pdbx_seq_one_letter_code
_entity_poly.pdbx_strand_id
1 'polypeptide(L)'
;MRVKVFLCIEREVETLVPRHHLAPLAICREVKEVELRDLEGKIPSAIIEKLIQYNSAIIKDPMAIKELTGYDKGAAYVKLIKV
;
A
#
# COMPACT_ATOMS: atom_id res chain seq x y z
N MET A 1 -14.02 -6.16 -10.80
CA MET A 1 -12.59 -5.95 -11.12
C MET A 1 -11.83 -6.22 -9.85
N ARG A 2 -10.82 -7.10 -9.91
CA ARG A 2 -10.10 -7.53 -8.72
C ARG A 2 -8.91 -6.64 -8.44
N VAL A 3 -8.61 -6.49 -7.15
CA VAL A 3 -7.55 -5.66 -6.64
C VAL A 3 -6.78 -6.44 -5.58
N LYS A 4 -5.48 -6.60 -5.78
CA LYS A 4 -4.56 -7.13 -4.78
C LYS A 4 -4.11 -6.02 -3.86
N VAL A 5 -4.22 -6.27 -2.56
CA VAL A 5 -3.82 -5.36 -1.49
C VAL A 5 -2.49 -5.83 -0.92
N PHE A 6 -1.46 -5.01 -1.05
CA PHE A 6 -0.15 -5.25 -0.47
C PHE A 6 0.09 -4.30 0.69
N LEU A 7 0.54 -4.83 1.83
CA LEU A 7 1.09 -4.03 2.92
C LEU A 7 2.60 -3.96 2.73
N CYS A 8 3.13 -2.76 2.57
CA CYS A 8 4.54 -2.48 2.43
C CYS A 8 5.04 -1.79 3.69
N ILE A 9 6.02 -2.39 4.35
CA ILE A 9 6.64 -1.82 5.55
C ILE A 9 8.02 -1.32 5.15
N GLU A 10 8.27 -0.03 5.37
CA GLU A 10 9.59 0.55 5.25
C GLU A 10 10.39 0.13 6.48
N ARG A 11 11.40 -0.72 6.29
CA ARG A 11 12.38 -1.00 7.33
C ARG A 11 13.59 -0.13 7.04
N GLU A 12 14.11 0.54 8.07
CA GLU A 12 15.48 1.02 8.02
C GLU A 12 16.35 -0.22 7.82
N VAL A 13 17.00 -0.28 6.67
CA VAL A 13 17.96 -1.32 6.41
C VAL A 13 19.14 -1.02 7.33
N GLU A 14 19.46 -1.94 8.25
CA GLU A 14 20.73 -1.95 8.99
C GLU A 14 21.89 -2.26 8.03
N THR A 15 22.02 -1.48 6.96
CA THR A 15 23.13 -1.61 6.01
C THR A 15 24.21 -0.61 6.38
N LEU A 16 25.45 -1.11 6.43
CA LEU A 16 26.71 -0.35 6.55
C LEU A 16 26.94 0.69 5.44
N VAL A 17 25.99 0.88 4.51
CA VAL A 17 26.12 1.73 3.32
C VAL A 17 25.50 3.10 3.60
N PRO A 18 26.19 4.22 3.28
CA PRO A 18 25.69 5.57 3.54
C PRO A 18 24.30 5.81 2.96
N ARG A 19 23.42 6.44 3.76
CA ARG A 19 21.99 6.70 3.50
C ARG A 19 21.66 7.37 2.16
N HIS A 20 22.65 7.96 1.50
CA HIS A 20 22.48 8.78 0.30
C HIS A 20 22.46 7.95 -0.99
N HIS A 21 22.75 6.64 -0.90
CA HIS A 21 22.86 5.74 -2.05
C HIS A 21 21.82 4.60 -2.10
N LEU A 22 20.95 4.48 -1.08
CA LEU A 22 19.93 3.43 -1.05
C LEU A 22 18.54 4.05 -1.14
N ALA A 23 17.79 3.65 -2.18
CA ALA A 23 16.35 3.84 -2.17
C ALA A 23 15.76 3.09 -0.96
N PRO A 24 14.81 3.67 -0.22
CA PRO A 24 14.18 2.98 0.90
C PRO A 24 13.61 1.63 0.44
N LEU A 25 14.08 0.55 1.06
CA LEU A 25 13.58 -0.78 0.77
C LEU A 25 12.29 -1.01 1.56
N ALA A 26 11.20 -1.21 0.83
CA ALA A 26 9.94 -1.60 1.42
C ALA A 26 9.74 -3.11 1.21
N ILE A 27 9.50 -3.84 2.29
CA ILE A 27 9.10 -5.25 2.21
C ILE A 27 7.58 -5.27 2.06
N CYS A 28 7.10 -5.66 0.89
CA CYS A 28 5.68 -5.78 0.58
C CYS A 28 5.21 -7.23 0.72
N ARG A 29 4.10 -7.44 1.44
CA ARG A 29 3.39 -8.72 1.51
C ARG A 29 1.98 -8.56 0.98
N GLU A 30 1.50 -9.54 0.21
CA GLU A 30 0.10 -9.61 -0.17
C GLU A 30 -0.74 -9.90 1.09
N VAL A 31 -1.77 -9.09 1.32
CA VAL A 31 -2.67 -9.25 2.47
C VAL A 31 -3.94 -9.95 2.04
N LYS A 32 -4.52 -9.52 0.92
CA LYS A 32 -5.78 -10.04 0.39
C LYS A 32 -6.00 -9.61 -1.06
N GLU A 33 -6.89 -10.32 -1.73
CA GLU A 33 -7.49 -9.95 -3.01
C GLU A 33 -8.96 -9.63 -2.78
N VAL A 34 -9.43 -8.49 -3.28
CA VAL A 34 -10.81 -7.99 -3.09
C VAL A 34 -11.39 -7.46 -4.39
N GLU A 35 -12.71 -7.35 -4.49
CA GLU A 35 -13.33 -6.63 -5.60
C GLU A 35 -13.22 -5.12 -5.37
N LEU A 36 -13.10 -4.34 -6.45
CA LEU A 36 -13.02 -2.87 -6.38
C LEU A 36 -14.19 -2.27 -5.57
N ARG A 37 -15.38 -2.85 -5.71
CA ARG A 37 -16.60 -2.43 -5.00
C ARG A 37 -16.48 -2.56 -3.48
N ASP A 38 -15.67 -3.49 -2.99
CA ASP A 38 -15.45 -3.65 -1.55
C ASP A 38 -14.52 -2.58 -0.95
N LEU A 39 -13.84 -1.83 -1.82
CA LEU A 39 -13.00 -0.68 -1.48
C LEU A 39 -13.77 0.64 -1.59
N GLU A 40 -14.86 0.68 -2.36
CA GLU A 40 -15.75 1.84 -2.46
C GLU A 40 -16.31 2.17 -1.07
N GLY A 41 -16.02 3.38 -0.58
CA GLY A 41 -16.40 3.83 0.77
C GLY A 41 -15.34 3.61 1.86
N LYS A 42 -14.31 2.79 1.63
CA LYS A 42 -13.18 2.61 2.56
C LYS A 42 -11.95 3.46 2.19
N ILE A 43 -11.85 3.83 0.92
CA ILE A 43 -10.75 4.65 0.40
C ILE A 43 -11.28 5.87 -0.35
N PRO A 44 -10.52 6.97 -0.39
CA PRO A 44 -10.93 8.16 -1.15
C PRO A 44 -11.15 7.85 -2.63
N SER A 45 -12.16 8.47 -3.24
CA SER A 45 -12.49 8.32 -4.67
C SER A 45 -11.30 8.60 -5.58
N ALA A 46 -10.47 9.59 -5.24
CA ALA A 46 -9.24 9.91 -5.98
C ALA A 46 -8.24 8.73 -6.08
N ILE A 47 -8.25 7.81 -5.11
CA ILE A 47 -7.40 6.61 -5.15
C ILE A 47 -7.99 5.54 -6.06
N ILE A 48 -9.32 5.43 -6.10
CA ILE A 48 -10.03 4.56 -7.04
C ILE A 48 -9.78 5.02 -8.48
N GLU A 49 -9.86 6.33 -8.74
CA GLU A 49 -9.55 6.92 -10.05
C GLU A 49 -8.12 6.59 -10.48
N LYS A 50 -7.14 6.76 -9.58
CA LYS A 50 -5.74 6.39 -9.85
C LYS A 50 -5.59 4.89 -10.15
N LEU A 51 -6.30 4.03 -9.42
CA LEU A 51 -6.27 2.59 -9.63
C LEU A 51 -6.86 2.20 -10.99
N ILE A 52 -7.91 2.88 -11.44
CA ILE A 52 -8.51 2.68 -12.77
C ILE A 52 -7.57 3.17 -13.87
N GLN A 53 -6.97 4.35 -13.70
CA GLN A 53 -6.13 5.00 -14.71
C GLN A 53 -4.73 4.35 -14.84
N TYR A 54 -4.08 4.03 -13.72
CA TYR A 54 -2.68 3.59 -13.67
C TYR A 54 -2.52 2.11 -13.28
N ASN A 55 -3.63 1.36 -13.19
CA ASN A 55 -3.68 -0.03 -12.69
C ASN A 55 -3.07 -0.22 -11.28
N SER A 56 -2.71 0.86 -10.59
CA SER A 56 -2.10 0.82 -9.27
C SER A 56 -2.35 2.11 -8.51
N ALA A 57 -2.39 2.01 -7.19
CA ALA A 57 -2.48 3.17 -6.31
C ALA A 57 -1.75 2.92 -4.99
N ILE A 58 -1.30 3.99 -4.35
CA ILE A 58 -0.60 3.94 -3.06
C ILE A 58 -1.41 4.71 -2.03
N ILE A 59 -1.60 4.09 -0.88
CA ILE A 59 -2.29 4.65 0.28
C ILE A 59 -1.26 4.79 1.40
N LYS A 60 -1.05 6.03 1.85
CA LYS A 60 -0.17 6.34 2.99
C LYS A 60 -0.92 6.78 4.23
N ASP A 61 -2.25 6.92 4.12
CA ASP A 61 -3.09 7.33 5.24
C ASP A 61 -3.15 6.23 6.31
N PRO A 62 -2.70 6.48 7.55
CA PRO A 62 -2.66 5.47 8.61
C PRO A 62 -4.03 4.86 8.94
N MET A 63 -5.11 5.65 8.86
CA MET A 63 -6.47 5.16 9.13
C MET A 63 -6.91 4.16 8.06
N ALA A 64 -6.79 4.51 6.78
CA ALA A 64 -7.09 3.61 5.68
C ALA A 64 -6.19 2.35 5.68
N ILE A 65 -4.92 2.49 6.04
CA ILE A 65 -4.00 1.33 6.16
C ILE A 65 -4.51 0.35 7.22
N LYS A 66 -4.88 0.87 8.40
CA LYS A 66 -5.41 0.06 9.49
C LYS A 66 -6.73 -0.62 9.11
N GLU A 67 -7.63 0.09 8.44
CA GLU A 67 -8.91 -0.48 7.99
C GLU A 67 -8.72 -1.58 6.93
N LEU A 68 -7.79 -1.39 6.00
CA LEU A 68 -7.58 -2.34 4.91
C LEU A 68 -6.80 -3.59 5.34
N THR A 69 -5.88 -3.45 6.29
CA THR A 69 -4.89 -4.50 6.59
C THR A 69 -4.85 -4.93 8.05
N GLY A 70 -5.55 -4.22 8.95
CA GLY A 70 -5.46 -4.44 10.40
C GLY A 70 -4.13 -4.01 11.01
N TYR A 71 -3.24 -3.38 10.24
CA TYR A 71 -1.89 -3.04 10.66
C TYR A 71 -1.82 -1.60 11.18
N ASP A 72 -1.22 -1.40 12.37
CA ASP A 72 -1.20 -0.09 13.04
C ASP A 72 0.21 0.40 13.48
N LYS A 73 1.30 -0.26 13.05
CA LYS A 73 2.65 0.02 13.57
C LYS A 73 3.65 0.55 12.53
N GLY A 74 4.24 1.72 12.78
CA GLY A 74 5.44 2.20 12.06
C GLY A 74 5.19 2.76 10.65
N ALA A 75 6.27 2.94 9.90
CA ALA A 75 6.26 3.46 8.52
C ALA A 75 5.77 2.37 7.55
N ALA A 76 4.48 2.36 7.26
CA ALA A 76 3.88 1.45 6.30
C ALA A 76 3.01 2.19 5.29
N TYR A 77 2.85 1.61 4.11
CA TYR A 77 1.90 2.03 3.11
C TYR A 77 1.21 0.82 2.49
N VAL A 78 0.02 1.04 1.95
CA VAL A 78 -0.71 0.02 1.19
C VAL A 78 -0.53 0.29 -0.30
N LYS A 79 -0.14 -0.73 -1.05
CA LYS A 79 -0.12 -0.70 -2.51
C LYS A 79 -1.27 -1.53 -3.03
N LEU A 80 -2.14 -0.90 -3.81
CA LEU A 80 -3.24 -1.55 -4.52
C LEU A 80 -2.78 -1.81 -5.95
N ILE A 81 -3.01 -3.02 -6.45
CA ILE A 81 -2.70 -3.41 -7.82
C ILE A 81 -3.94 -4.05 -8.42
N LYS A 82 -4.39 -3.51 -9.55
CA LYS A 82 -5.49 -4.09 -10.34
C LYS A 82 -5.00 -5.37 -11.01
N VAL A 83 -5.82 -6.41 -10.96
CA VAL A 83 -5.61 -7.70 -11.62
C VAL A 83 -6.66 -7.90 -12.71
#